data_AF-A0A7J4V5A4-F1
#
_entry.id   AF-A0A7J4V5A4-F1
#
_cell.length_a   1.000
_cell.length_b   1.000
_cell.length_c   1.000
_cell.angle_alpha   90.00
_cell.angle_beta   90.00
_cell.angle_gamma   90.00
#
_symmetry.space_group_name_H-M   'P 1'
#
loop_
_entity.id
_entity.type
_entity.pdbx_description
1 polymer ?
#
loop_
_entity_poly.entity_id
_entity_poly.type
_entity_poly.pdbx_seq_one_letter_code
_entity_poly.pdbx_strand_id
1 'polypeptide(L)'
;MTIQKIDVGATKLASEVADINAVNSILVGGPCANAAAAKVMGNPADCTAGFEPGVGKINLYEVGTGNVAMLVAGYAALDTRNAAQVVANYKKYTGQLKGTAVEVKKVNNQLTVAAPVPAAAMPAEESTTTEETTTV
;
A
#
# COMPACT_ATOMS: atom_id res chain seq x y z
N MET A 1 28.12 7.99 8.37
CA MET A 1 26.66 7.78 8.49
C MET A 1 26.42 6.90 9.70
N THR A 2 25.73 7.39 10.72
CA THR A 2 25.40 6.61 11.92
C THR A 2 24.21 5.71 11.59
N ILE A 3 24.37 4.39 11.71
CA ILE A 3 23.30 3.42 11.52
C ILE A 3 22.39 3.51 12.74
N GLN A 4 21.19 4.08 12.57
CA GLN A 4 20.11 4.01 13.56
C GLN A 4 19.54 2.58 13.50
N LYS A 5 19.99 1.73 14.42
CA LYS A 5 19.45 0.37 14.56
C LYS A 5 18.06 0.48 15.15
N ILE A 6 17.08 -0.12 14.47
CA ILE A 6 15.77 -0.36 15.09
C ILE A 6 15.98 -1.43 16.15
N ASP A 7 15.60 -1.13 17.39
CA ASP A 7 15.78 -2.03 18.51
C ASP A 7 14.97 -3.32 18.30
N VAL A 8 15.52 -4.45 18.76
CA VAL A 8 14.81 -5.72 18.73
C VAL A 8 13.59 -5.59 19.66
N GLY A 9 12.38 -5.78 19.10
CA GLY A 9 11.11 -5.54 19.82
C GLY A 9 10.41 -4.21 19.49
N ALA A 10 10.96 -3.38 18.60
CA ALA A 10 10.23 -2.24 18.05
C ALA A 10 9.11 -2.67 17.08
N THR A 11 9.22 -3.87 16.51
CA THR A 11 8.15 -4.48 15.70
C THR A 11 7.10 -5.08 16.62
N LYS A 12 5.90 -4.53 16.58
CA LYS A 12 4.74 -5.00 17.36
C LYS A 12 3.69 -5.58 16.42
N LEU A 13 3.00 -6.61 16.87
CA LEU A 13 1.74 -7.03 16.25
C LEU A 13 0.70 -5.91 16.42
N ALA A 14 -0.25 -5.86 15.50
CA ALA A 14 -1.38 -4.92 15.61
C ALA A 14 -2.12 -5.04 16.96
N SER A 15 -2.18 -6.25 17.52
CA SER A 15 -2.80 -6.53 18.83
C SER A 15 -1.99 -6.04 20.03
N GLU A 16 -0.70 -5.76 19.86
CA GLU A 16 0.19 -5.26 20.93
C GLU A 16 0.23 -3.73 21.00
N VAL A 17 -0.39 -3.05 20.04
CA VAL A 17 -0.53 -1.59 19.99
C VAL A 17 -1.94 -1.23 20.43
N ALA A 18 -2.08 -0.70 21.65
CA ALA A 18 -3.37 -0.35 22.23
C ALA A 18 -4.14 0.69 21.41
N ASP A 19 -3.44 1.71 20.90
CA ASP A 19 -4.03 2.70 19.98
C ASP A 19 -3.04 3.13 18.91
N ILE A 20 -3.33 2.79 17.65
CA ILE A 20 -2.53 3.15 16.49
C ILE A 20 -2.59 4.65 16.18
N ASN A 21 -3.63 5.35 16.64
CA ASN A 21 -3.80 6.79 16.41
C ASN A 21 -2.93 7.65 17.34
N ALA A 22 -2.42 7.06 18.41
CA ALA A 22 -1.60 7.74 19.41
C ALA A 22 -0.09 7.73 19.08
N VAL A 23 0.33 7.03 18.03
CA VAL A 23 1.75 6.83 17.70
C VAL A 23 2.05 6.97 16.21
N ASN A 24 3.24 7.46 15.88
CA ASN A 24 3.78 7.35 14.53
C ASN A 24 4.13 5.89 14.25
N SER A 25 3.66 5.36 13.13
CA SER A 25 3.77 3.92 12.85
C SER A 25 4.04 3.63 11.37
N ILE A 26 4.73 2.52 11.13
CA ILE A 26 4.86 1.92 9.79
C ILE A 26 4.08 0.62 9.81
N LEU A 27 2.95 0.61 9.10
CA LEU A 27 2.04 -0.51 9.01
C LEU A 27 2.41 -1.35 7.80
N VAL A 28 3.07 -2.48 8.01
CA VAL A 28 3.43 -3.41 6.95
C VAL A 28 2.33 -4.46 6.80
N GLY A 29 1.82 -4.64 5.58
CA GLY A 29 0.74 -5.55 5.24
C GLY A 29 -0.59 -4.84 4.99
N GLY A 30 -1.35 -5.37 4.03
CA GLY A 30 -2.67 -4.86 3.68
C GLY A 30 -3.72 -5.10 4.79
N PRO A 31 -4.91 -4.52 4.64
CA PRO A 31 -5.96 -4.61 5.65
C PRO A 31 -6.46 -6.05 5.88
N CYS A 32 -6.27 -6.95 4.91
CA CYS A 32 -6.57 -8.38 5.08
C CYS A 32 -5.64 -9.08 6.09
N ALA A 33 -4.39 -8.62 6.21
CA ALA A 33 -3.35 -9.28 7.01
C ALA A 33 -3.01 -8.52 8.29
N ASN A 34 -3.39 -7.24 8.39
CA ASN A 34 -3.04 -6.37 9.50
C ASN A 34 -4.26 -5.54 9.93
N ALA A 35 -4.80 -5.84 11.12
CA ALA A 35 -5.97 -5.17 11.65
C ALA A 35 -5.75 -3.67 11.93
N ALA A 36 -4.52 -3.25 12.24
CA ALA A 36 -4.20 -1.84 12.42
C ALA A 36 -4.24 -1.08 11.08
N ALA A 37 -3.76 -1.71 9.99
CA ALA A 37 -3.93 -1.17 8.64
C ALA A 37 -5.41 -1.05 8.25
N ALA A 38 -6.23 -2.08 8.55
CA ALA A 38 -7.67 -2.01 8.34
C ALA A 38 -8.31 -0.83 9.08
N LYS A 39 -7.97 -0.64 10.37
CA LYS A 39 -8.49 0.46 11.19
C LYS A 39 -8.13 1.83 10.61
N VAL A 40 -6.89 2.02 10.17
CA VAL A 40 -6.44 3.29 9.55
C VAL A 40 -7.12 3.53 8.19
N MET A 41 -7.43 2.47 7.45
CA MET A 41 -8.18 2.55 6.19
C MET A 41 -9.70 2.65 6.36
N GLY A 42 -10.21 2.74 7.60
CA GLY A 42 -11.65 2.84 7.86
C GLY A 42 -12.42 1.51 7.79
N ASN A 43 -11.74 0.38 7.97
CA ASN A 43 -12.30 -0.99 7.92
C ASN A 43 -13.10 -1.26 6.63
N PRO A 44 -12.44 -1.26 5.46
CA PRO A 44 -13.11 -1.54 4.21
C PRO A 44 -13.69 -2.96 4.21
N ALA A 45 -14.91 -3.12 3.68
CA ALA A 45 -15.55 -4.43 3.54
C ALA A 45 -14.75 -5.36 2.60
N ASP A 46 -14.19 -4.78 1.53
CA ASP A 46 -13.23 -5.44 0.66
C ASP A 46 -11.81 -4.97 1.00
N CYS A 47 -11.02 -5.88 1.58
CA CYS A 47 -9.65 -5.62 2.01
C CYS A 47 -8.65 -5.63 0.84
N THR A 48 -9.09 -5.96 -0.37
CA THR A 48 -8.32 -5.88 -1.62
C THR A 48 -8.67 -4.66 -2.46
N ALA A 49 -9.72 -3.92 -2.09
CA ALA A 49 -10.15 -2.73 -2.82
C ALA A 49 -9.03 -1.70 -2.94
N GLY A 50 -8.74 -1.31 -4.19
CA GLY A 50 -7.67 -0.37 -4.50
C GLY A 50 -6.27 -0.97 -4.50
N PHE A 51 -6.10 -2.29 -4.38
CA PHE A 51 -4.84 -2.98 -4.63
C PHE A 51 -4.89 -3.72 -5.97
N GLU A 52 -3.91 -3.45 -6.84
CA GLU A 52 -3.76 -4.14 -8.11
C GLU A 52 -2.71 -5.26 -8.00
N PRO A 53 -2.92 -6.41 -8.66
CA PRO A 53 -1.91 -7.47 -8.73
C PRO A 53 -0.57 -6.94 -9.27
N GLY A 54 0.54 -7.23 -8.58
CA GLY A 54 1.88 -6.77 -8.99
C GLY A 54 2.22 -5.34 -8.58
N VAL A 55 1.35 -4.68 -7.80
CA VAL A 55 1.54 -3.31 -7.32
C VAL A 55 1.60 -3.29 -5.80
N GLY A 56 2.69 -2.72 -5.28
CA GLY A 56 2.82 -2.31 -3.89
C GLY A 56 2.41 -0.85 -3.74
N LYS A 57 1.77 -0.49 -2.63
CA LYS A 57 1.35 0.87 -2.30
C LYS A 57 2.02 1.31 -1.01
N ILE A 58 2.47 2.55 -0.99
CA ILE A 58 2.98 3.23 0.20
C ILE A 58 2.12 4.47 0.39
N ASN A 59 1.27 4.47 1.42
CA ASN A 59 0.34 5.56 1.70
C ASN A 59 0.61 6.12 3.10
N LEU A 60 0.53 7.44 3.23
CA LEU A 60 0.63 8.15 4.49
C LEU A 60 -0.78 8.54 4.92
N TYR A 61 -1.16 8.13 6.12
CA TYR A 61 -2.41 8.49 6.76
C TYR A 61 -2.10 9.34 7.98
N GLU A 62 -2.78 10.47 8.10
CA GLU A 62 -2.78 11.25 9.33
C GLU A 62 -3.75 10.57 10.30
N VAL A 63 -3.24 10.22 11.48
CA VAL A 63 -3.96 9.50 12.52
C VAL A 63 -3.96 10.31 13.82
N GLY A 64 -5.11 10.33 14.51
CA GLY A 64 -5.28 11.10 15.75
C GLY A 64 -5.05 12.61 15.56
N THR A 65 -4.41 13.25 16.55
CA THR A 65 -4.05 14.67 16.55
C THR A 65 -2.59 14.90 16.17
N GLY A 66 -2.25 14.60 14.91
CA GLY A 66 -0.94 14.92 14.33
C GLY A 66 0.09 13.78 14.28
N ASN A 67 -0.33 12.53 14.48
CA ASN A 67 0.53 11.37 14.22
C ASN A 67 0.36 10.92 12.76
N VAL A 68 1.36 10.21 12.24
CA VAL A 68 1.35 9.69 10.88
C VAL A 68 1.55 8.17 10.89
N ALA A 69 0.65 7.48 10.21
CA ALA A 69 0.75 6.05 9.93
C ALA A 69 1.09 5.85 8.45
N MET A 70 2.27 5.28 8.18
CA MET A 70 2.67 4.90 6.83
C MET A 70 2.26 3.45 6.56
N LEU A 71 1.27 3.25 5.71
CA LEU A 71 0.87 1.95 5.19
C LEU A 71 1.84 1.50 4.09
N VAL A 72 2.33 0.27 4.19
CA VAL A 72 3.15 -0.40 3.18
C VAL A 72 2.48 -1.73 2.87
N ALA A 73 1.72 -1.79 1.77
CA ALA A 73 0.88 -2.94 1.44
C ALA A 73 0.85 -3.16 -0.06
N GLY A 74 0.93 -4.42 -0.51
CA GLY A 74 0.67 -4.79 -1.90
C GLY A 74 -0.40 -5.87 -1.97
N TYR A 75 -0.89 -6.13 -3.18
CA TYR A 75 -1.89 -7.17 -3.42
C TYR A 75 -1.38 -8.56 -2.98
N ALA A 76 -0.15 -8.91 -3.34
CA ALA A 76 0.50 -10.13 -2.90
C ALA A 76 1.59 -9.89 -1.83
N ALA A 77 1.99 -10.97 -1.16
CA ALA A 77 3.10 -10.95 -0.21
C ALA A 77 4.42 -10.48 -0.85
N LEU A 78 4.65 -10.82 -2.12
CA LEU A 78 5.81 -10.35 -2.88
C LEU A 78 5.77 -8.83 -3.12
N ASP A 79 4.59 -8.28 -3.44
CA ASP A 79 4.42 -6.85 -3.69
C ASP A 79 4.62 -6.03 -2.41
N THR A 80 4.12 -6.54 -1.28
CA THR A 80 4.37 -5.97 0.04
C THR A 80 5.87 -5.95 0.38
N ARG A 81 6.60 -7.03 0.06
CA ARG A 81 8.06 -7.08 0.23
C ARG A 81 8.79 -6.08 -0.67
N ASN A 82 8.38 -5.95 -1.92
CA ASN A 82 8.94 -4.97 -2.86
C ASN A 82 8.74 -3.54 -2.35
N ALA A 83 7.54 -3.20 -1.90
CA ALA A 83 7.25 -1.89 -1.30
C ALA A 83 8.08 -1.66 -0.03
N ALA A 84 8.19 -2.66 0.86
CA ALA A 84 9.01 -2.57 2.05
C ALA A 84 10.50 -2.36 1.72
N GLN A 85 11.02 -2.97 0.66
CA GLN A 85 12.39 -2.75 0.19
C GLN A 85 12.63 -1.31 -0.29
N VAL A 86 11.65 -0.69 -0.96
CA VAL A 86 11.71 0.73 -1.36
C VAL A 86 11.80 1.62 -0.13
N VAL A 87 10.94 1.40 0.86
CA VAL A 87 10.95 2.16 2.13
C VAL A 87 12.27 1.97 2.88
N ALA A 88 12.78 0.75 2.97
CA ALA A 88 14.07 0.47 3.60
C ALA A 88 15.24 1.19 2.88
N ASN A 89 15.13 1.39 1.57
CA ASN A 89 16.11 2.07 0.73
C ASN A 89 15.70 3.50 0.35
N TYR A 90 14.86 4.16 1.16
CA TYR A 90 14.24 5.46 0.82
C TYR A 90 15.22 6.51 0.25
N LYS A 91 16.47 6.52 0.73
CA LYS A 91 17.52 7.45 0.24
C LYS A 91 17.72 7.40 -1.27
N LYS A 92 17.59 6.21 -1.88
CA LYS A 92 17.70 6.00 -3.33
C LYS A 92 16.49 6.53 -4.10
N TYR A 93 15.34 6.67 -3.43
CA TYR A 93 14.05 6.98 -4.02
C TYR A 93 13.51 8.35 -3.59
N THR A 94 14.33 9.19 -2.93
CA THR A 94 13.95 10.53 -2.45
C THR A 94 13.33 11.43 -3.51
N GLY A 95 13.75 11.29 -4.78
CA GLY A 95 13.17 12.02 -5.90
C GLY A 95 11.78 11.53 -6.35
N GLN A 96 11.40 10.30 -6.01
CA GLN A 96 10.18 9.62 -6.45
C GLN A 96 9.15 9.45 -5.31
N LEU A 97 9.60 9.40 -4.06
CA LEU A 97 8.76 9.38 -2.86
C LEU A 97 8.24 10.78 -2.54
N LYS A 98 7.25 11.25 -3.31
CA LYS A 98 6.64 12.56 -3.16
C LYS A 98 5.13 12.45 -2.95
N GLY A 99 4.57 13.33 -2.13
CA GLY A 99 3.14 13.35 -1.82
C GLY A 99 2.77 12.39 -0.68
N THR A 100 1.48 12.05 -0.60
CA THR A 100 0.91 11.23 0.46
C THR A 100 0.69 9.77 0.06
N ALA A 101 0.84 9.44 -1.22
CA ALA A 101 0.70 8.08 -1.73
C ALA A 101 1.68 7.87 -2.88
N VAL A 102 2.23 6.66 -3.02
CA VAL A 102 3.03 6.21 -4.15
C VAL A 102 2.79 4.73 -4.43
N GLU A 103 3.03 4.34 -5.67
CA GLU A 103 2.93 2.95 -6.12
C GLU A 103 4.32 2.40 -6.49
N VAL A 104 4.55 1.13 -6.18
CA VAL A 104 5.78 0.40 -6.41
C VAL A 104 5.47 -0.78 -7.31
N LYS A 105 6.10 -0.83 -8.49
CA LYS A 105 5.98 -1.94 -9.44
C LYS A 105 7.34 -2.53 -9.73
N LYS A 106 7.40 -3.85 -9.92
CA LYS A 106 8.63 -4.55 -10.32
C LYS A 106 8.62 -4.76 -11.84
N VAL A 107 9.47 -4.02 -12.56
CA VAL A 107 9.60 -4.11 -14.02
C VAL A 107 11.02 -4.56 -14.34
N ASN A 108 11.19 -5.61 -15.16
CA ASN A 108 12.50 -6.12 -15.57
C ASN A 108 13.47 -6.36 -14.40
N ASN A 109 12.96 -6.93 -13.32
CA ASN A 109 13.70 -7.20 -12.08
C ASN A 109 14.21 -5.95 -11.32
N GLN A 110 13.73 -4.76 -11.67
CA GLN A 110 14.01 -3.51 -10.98
C GLN A 110 12.74 -2.97 -10.30
N LEU A 111 12.92 -2.39 -9.10
CA LEU A 111 11.85 -1.71 -8.37
C LEU A 111 11.71 -0.29 -8.88
N THR A 112 10.53 0.01 -9.41
CA THR A 112 10.15 1.33 -9.93
C THR A 112 9.10 1.95 -9.01
N VAL A 113 9.27 3.24 -8.67
CA VAL A 113 8.32 4.00 -7.86
C VAL A 113 7.66 5.04 -8.75
N ALA A 114 6.34 5.06 -8.77
CA ALA A 114 5.54 6.00 -9.53
C ALA A 114 4.56 6.74 -8.60
N ALA A 115 4.14 7.93 -9.04
CA ALA A 115 2.98 8.60 -8.45
C ALA A 115 1.76 7.67 -8.57
N PRO A 116 0.84 7.71 -7.59
CA PRO A 116 -0.34 6.85 -7.60
C PRO A 116 -1.12 7.18 -8.87
N VAL A 117 -1.38 6.18 -9.69
CA VAL A 117 -2.27 6.35 -10.82
C VAL A 117 -3.63 6.72 -10.21
N PRO A 118 -4.22 7.89 -10.53
CA PRO A 118 -5.55 8.22 -10.04
C PRO A 118 -6.47 7.07 -10.43
N ALA A 119 -7.30 6.60 -9.49
CA ALA A 119 -8.30 5.55 -9.71
C ALA A 119 -9.40 5.90 -10.75
N ALA A 120 -9.17 6.89 -11.62
CA ALA A 120 -10.09 7.43 -12.61
C ALA A 120 -9.73 7.03 -14.07
N ALA A 121 -8.85 6.04 -14.28
CA ALA A 121 -8.63 5.49 -15.62
C ALA A 121 -8.57 3.95 -15.57
N MET A 122 -9.59 3.33 -14.97
CA MET A 122 -10.09 2.08 -15.55
C MET A 122 -10.63 2.48 -16.93
N PRO A 123 -10.14 1.93 -18.06
CA PRO A 123 -10.92 1.95 -19.28
C PRO A 123 -12.26 1.30 -18.90
N ALA A 124 -13.34 2.04 -19.14
CA ALA A 124 -14.67 1.50 -19.05
C ALA A 124 -14.70 0.13 -19.75
N GLU A 125 -15.29 -0.85 -19.08
CA GLU A 125 -15.73 -2.09 -19.70
C GLU A 125 -16.55 -1.71 -20.95
N GLU A 126 -15.96 -1.89 -22.12
CA GLU A 126 -16.71 -1.92 -23.37
C GLU A 126 -17.51 -3.23 -23.33
N SER A 127 -18.75 -3.14 -22.86
CA SER A 127 -19.77 -4.16 -23.04
C SER A 127 -19.95 -4.39 -24.54
N THR A 128 -19.29 -5.41 -25.08
CA THR A 128 -19.70 -6.01 -26.35
C THR A 128 -21.02 -6.73 -26.12
N THR A 129 -22.12 -6.01 -26.31
CA THR A 129 -23.40 -6.58 -26.70
C THR A 129 -23.23 -7.24 -28.06
N THR A 130 -23.19 -8.57 -28.11
CA THR A 130 -23.42 -9.31 -29.35
C THR A 130 -24.78 -9.98 -29.24
N GLU A 131 -25.73 -9.42 -29.98
CA GLU A 131 -27.09 -9.92 -30.15
C GLU A 131 -27.09 -11.37 -30.67
N GLU A 132 -27.90 -12.22 -30.03
CA GLU A 132 -28.39 -13.47 -30.63
C GLU A 132 -29.21 -13.14 -31.89
N THR A 133 -28.62 -13.37 -33.06
CA THR A 133 -29.39 -13.42 -34.32
C THR A 133 -30.06 -14.78 -34.44
N THR A 134 -31.37 -14.81 -34.22
CA THR A 134 -32.24 -15.94 -34.59
C THR A 134 -32.49 -15.91 -36.10
N THR A 135 -31.96 -16.90 -36.81
CA THR A 135 -32.35 -17.37 -38.15
C THR A 135 -31.97 -18.86 -38.14
N VAL A 136 -32.84 -19.85 -38.36
CA VAL A 136 -33.87 -20.08 -39.39
C VAL A 136 -34.86 -21.11 -38.85
#